data_AF-A0A1G2EG99-F1
#
_entry.id   AF-A0A1G2EG99-F1
#
_cell.length_a   1.000
_cell.length_b   1.000
_cell.length_c   1.000
_cell.angle_alpha   90.00
_cell.angle_beta   90.00
_cell.angle_gamma   90.00
#
_symmetry.space_group_name_H-M   'P 1'
#
loop_
_entity.id
_entity.type
_entity.pdbx_description
1 polymer ?
#
loop_
_entity_poly.entity_id
_entity_poly.type
_entity_poly.pdbx_seq_one_letter_code
_entity_poly.pdbx_strand_id
1 'polypeptide(L)'
;MVFLFGKLHKELGIIVEAIQTGFPDAKGRKKVKAGWQEIAIEFEYRSSNFQSHKHPAQHCDMIVCWLHDWKECPIEVVELKSIIEIKLKNGHQ
;
A
#
# COMPACT_ATOMS: atom_id res chain seq x y z
N MET A 1 6.52 9.09 0.27
CA MET A 1 5.73 7.94 -0.24
C MET A 1 4.23 8.24 -0.27
N VAL A 2 3.64 8.71 0.83
CA VAL A 2 2.20 9.01 0.94
C VAL A 2 1.66 9.90 -0.18
N PHE A 3 2.36 10.98 -0.55
CA PHE A 3 1.93 11.84 -1.66
C PHE A 3 1.87 11.11 -3.01
N LEU A 4 2.86 10.26 -3.30
CA LEU A 4 2.89 9.46 -4.54
C LEU A 4 1.73 8.45 -4.56
N PHE A 5 1.49 7.76 -3.45
CA PHE A 5 0.32 6.92 -3.29
C PHE A 5 -0.98 7.70 -3.49
N GLY A 6 -1.09 8.92 -2.93
CA GLY A 6 -2.20 9.84 -3.14
C GLY A 6 -2.40 10.29 -4.59
N LYS A 7 -1.42 10.12 -5.48
CA LYS A 7 -1.59 10.31 -6.92
C LYS A 7 -2.04 9.04 -7.65
N LEU A 8 -1.75 7.87 -7.10
CA LEU A 8 -1.97 6.57 -7.73
C LEU A 8 -3.18 5.80 -7.18
N HIS A 9 -3.70 6.15 -5.99
CA HIS A 9 -4.67 5.33 -5.26
C HIS A 9 -5.91 4.96 -6.09
N LYS A 10 -6.43 5.89 -6.91
CA LYS A 10 -7.59 5.62 -7.78
C LYS A 10 -7.28 4.55 -8.83
N GLU A 11 -6.09 4.61 -9.43
CA GLU A 11 -5.64 3.63 -10.42
C GLU A 11 -5.38 2.25 -9.80
N LEU A 12 -5.00 2.23 -8.53
CA LEU A 12 -4.88 1.03 -7.72
C LEU A 12 -6.25 0.48 -7.24
N GLY A 13 -7.34 1.15 -7.60
CA GLY A 13 -8.69 0.77 -7.18
C GLY A 13 -8.94 1.00 -5.70
N ILE A 14 -8.29 1.99 -5.09
CA ILE A 14 -8.36 2.32 -3.67
C ILE A 14 -9.01 3.70 -3.47
N ILE A 15 -9.95 3.77 -2.53
CA ILE A 15 -10.47 5.01 -1.95
C ILE A 15 -9.79 5.20 -0.60
N VAL A 16 -9.11 6.33 -0.40
CA VAL A 16 -8.52 6.69 0.90
C VAL A 16 -9.55 7.47 1.70
N GLU A 17 -9.85 7.03 2.92
CA GLU A 17 -10.86 7.64 3.79
C GLU A 17 -10.22 8.45 4.93
N ALA A 18 -9.10 7.97 5.47
CA ALA A 18 -8.36 8.66 6.52
C ALA A 18 -6.86 8.35 6.44
N ILE A 19 -6.06 9.33 6.84
CA ILE A 19 -4.63 9.18 7.17
C ILE A 19 -4.49 9.62 8.63
N GLN A 20 -3.74 8.86 9.43
CA GLN A 20 -3.61 9.05 10.87
C GLN A 20 -2.15 8.90 11.32
N THR A 21 -1.86 9.32 12.55
CA THR A 21 -0.51 9.32 13.14
C THR A 21 -0.17 8.03 13.89
N GLY A 22 -1.12 7.11 14.01
CA GLY A 22 -0.93 5.85 14.71
C GLY A 22 -1.31 4.68 13.83
N PHE A 23 -0.88 3.48 14.21
CA PHE A 23 -1.13 2.27 13.45
C PHE A 23 -2.64 1.91 13.36
N PRO A 24 -3.15 1.51 12.18
CA PRO A 24 -2.49 1.58 10.86
C PRO A 24 -2.46 3.02 10.33
N ASP A 25 -1.46 3.37 9.53
CA ASP A 25 -1.26 4.75 9.02
C ASP A 25 -2.46 5.31 8.24
N ALA A 26 -3.24 4.44 7.57
CA ALA A 26 -4.40 4.84 6.80
C ALA A 26 -5.53 3.81 6.81
N LYS A 27 -6.74 4.31 6.54
CA LYS A 27 -7.94 3.51 6.29
C LYS A 27 -8.53 3.86 4.93
N GLY A 28 -9.12 2.87 4.28
CA GLY A 28 -9.76 3.07 3.00
C GLY A 28 -10.59 1.89 2.55
N ARG A 29 -10.96 1.90 1.26
CA ARG A 29 -11.67 0.80 0.61
C ARG A 29 -10.95 0.39 -0.66
N LYS A 30 -10.80 -0.91 -0.87
CA LYS A 30 -10.27 -1.51 -2.10
C LYS A 30 -11.40 -2.09 -2.95
N LYS A 31 -11.36 -1.85 -4.25
CA LYS A 31 -12.30 -2.43 -5.21
C LYS A 31 -12.04 -3.92 -5.35
N VAL A 32 -13.09 -4.71 -5.14
CA VAL A 32 -13.11 -6.17 -5.29
C VAL A 32 -14.25 -6.56 -6.23
N LYS A 33 -14.32 -7.84 -6.66
CA LYS A 33 -15.37 -8.31 -7.58
C LYS A 33 -16.79 -8.05 -7.05
N ALA A 34 -16.98 -8.19 -5.73
CA ALA A 34 -18.26 -8.02 -5.05
C ALA A 34 -18.56 -6.57 -4.62
N GLY A 35 -17.74 -5.58 -5.00
CA GLY A 35 -17.92 -4.18 -4.63
C GLY A 35 -16.68 -3.57 -3.98
N TRP A 36 -16.83 -3.13 -2.72
CA TRP A 36 -15.78 -2.44 -1.96
C TRP A 36 -15.52 -3.17 -0.65
N GLN A 37 -14.26 -3.43 -0.34
CA GLN A 37 -13.79 -4.02 0.92
C GLN A 37 -13.05 -2.95 1.72
N GLU A 38 -13.36 -2.80 3.00
CA GLU A 38 -12.59 -1.96 3.92
C GLU A 38 -11.18 -2.53 4.10
N ILE A 39 -10.18 -1.65 4.09
CA ILE A 39 -8.78 -2.02 4.27
C ILE A 39 -8.05 -1.06 5.21
N ALA A 40 -7.22 -1.63 6.09
CA ALA A 40 -6.18 -0.96 6.85
C ALA A 40 -4.87 -0.98 6.06
N ILE A 41 -4.21 0.18 5.94
CA ILE A 41 -3.00 0.35 5.14
C ILE A 41 -1.86 0.86 6.03
N GLU A 42 -0.71 0.21 5.94
CA GLU A 42 0.54 0.71 6.53
C GLU A 42 1.49 1.23 5.46
N PHE A 43 2.17 2.35 5.73
CA PHE A 43 3.15 2.95 4.85
C PHE A 43 4.57 2.67 5.33
N GLU A 44 5.29 1.81 4.61
CA GLU A 44 6.69 1.50 4.94
C GLU A 44 7.69 1.89 3.86
N TYR A 45 8.91 2.28 4.23
CA TYR A 45 9.97 2.44 3.23
C TYR A 45 10.33 1.09 2.58
N ARG A 46 10.60 0.09 3.42
CA ARG A 46 10.82 -1.31 3.05
C ARG A 46 9.71 -2.16 3.64
N SER A 47 9.16 -3.12 2.90
CA SER A 47 8.11 -3.99 3.47
C SER A 47 8.53 -4.71 4.77
N SER A 48 9.82 -5.05 4.92
CA SER A 48 10.35 -5.67 6.14
C SER A 48 10.38 -4.74 7.37
N ASN A 49 10.25 -3.42 7.18
CA ASN A 49 10.14 -2.48 8.30
C ASN A 49 8.87 -2.72 9.12
N PHE A 50 7.77 -3.19 8.50
CA PHE A 50 6.55 -3.56 9.20
C PHE A 50 6.82 -4.56 10.33
N GLN A 51 7.62 -5.60 10.03
CA GLN A 51 8.04 -6.60 11.00
C GLN A 51 8.95 -6.00 12.08
N SER A 52 9.84 -5.08 11.69
CA SER A 52 10.78 -4.41 12.60
C SER A 52 10.07 -3.49 13.60
N HIS A 53 8.98 -2.83 13.18
CA HIS A 53 8.11 -2.02 14.03
C HIS A 53 7.19 -2.85 14.94
N LYS A 54 7.12 -4.17 14.72
CA LYS A 54 6.31 -5.12 15.49
C LYS A 54 4.80 -4.82 15.42
N HIS A 55 4.34 -4.35 14.27
CA HIS A 55 2.91 -4.15 14.04
C HIS A 55 2.15 -5.48 13.96
N PRO A 56 0.94 -5.56 14.52
CA PRO A 56 0.13 -6.77 14.47
C PRO A 56 -0.46 -6.96 13.07
N ALA A 57 0.00 -7.98 12.34
CA ALA A 57 -0.41 -8.27 10.96
C ALA A 57 -1.93 -8.45 10.80
N GLN A 58 -2.62 -8.97 11.82
CA GLN A 58 -4.08 -9.15 11.82
C GLN A 58 -4.90 -7.85 11.77
N HIS A 59 -4.24 -6.69 11.91
CA HIS A 59 -4.85 -5.36 11.87
C HIS A 59 -4.35 -4.52 10.69
N CYS A 60 -3.69 -5.15 9.71
CA CYS A 60 -3.21 -4.51 8.50
C CYS A 60 -3.51 -5.40 7.28
N ASP A 61 -4.26 -4.87 6.32
CA ASP A 61 -4.67 -5.60 5.13
C ASP A 61 -3.68 -5.38 3.96
N MET A 62 -2.98 -4.24 3.96
CA MET A 62 -2.07 -3.85 2.88
C MET A 62 -0.87 -3.06 3.39
N ILE A 63 0.32 -3.43 2.93
CA ILE A 63 1.52 -2.60 3.05
C ILE A 63 1.73 -1.88 1.72
N VAL A 64 1.75 -0.56 1.74
CA VAL A 64 2.22 0.24 0.62
C VAL A 64 3.67 0.62 0.91
N CYS A 65 4.60 0.16 0.07
CA CYS A 65 6.03 0.41 0.29
C CYS A 65 6.75 0.98 -0.92
N TRP A 66 7.92 1.56 -0.68
CA TRP A 66 8.83 1.96 -1.76
C TRP A 66 9.60 0.76 -2.31
N LEU A 67 10.07 -0.14 -1.43
CA LEU A 67 10.85 -1.32 -1.80
C LEU A 67 10.28 -2.56 -1.10
N HIS A 68 9.89 -3.57 -1.87
CA HIS A 68 9.45 -4.85 -1.34
C HIS A 68 10.64 -5.80 -1.19
N ASP A 69 11.03 -6.08 0.06
CA ASP A 69 12.14 -6.96 0.42
C ASP A 69 11.76 -8.12 1.36
N TRP A 70 10.48 -8.22 1.73
CA TRP A 70 9.96 -9.28 2.61
C TRP A 70 9.25 -10.35 1.79
N LYS A 71 10.00 -11.35 1.31
CA LYS A 71 9.49 -12.39 0.40
C LYS A 71 8.36 -13.26 0.96
N GLU A 72 8.40 -13.52 2.27
CA GLU A 72 7.42 -14.34 2.98
C GLU A 72 6.37 -13.48 3.69
N CYS A 73 6.13 -12.26 3.20
CA CYS A 73 5.15 -11.36 3.80
C CYS A 73 3.74 -11.95 3.70
N PRO A 74 3.01 -12.10 4.82
CA PRO A 74 1.65 -12.63 4.81
C PRO A 74 0.60 -11.59 4.45
N ILE A 75 0.99 -10.32 4.33
CA ILE A 75 0.12 -9.17 4.03
C ILE A 75 0.27 -8.83 2.54
N GLU A 76 -0.79 -8.33 1.91
CA GLU A 76 -0.70 -7.83 0.54
C GLU A 76 0.27 -6.65 0.47
N VAL A 77 1.21 -6.66 -0.49
CA VAL A 77 2.20 -5.58 -0.66
C VAL A 77 2.04 -4.88 -2.00
N VAL A 78 1.97 -3.55 -1.96
CA VAL A 78 2.00 -2.66 -3.12
C VAL A 78 3.34 -1.92 -3.15
N GLU A 79 4.22 -2.29 -4.08
CA GLU A 79 5.49 -1.60 -4.28
C GLU A 79 5.37 -0.44 -5.29
N LEU A 80 5.45 0.79 -4.81
CA LEU A 80 5.29 1.99 -5.65
C LEU A 80 6.43 2.19 -6.66
N LYS A 81 7.66 1.74 -6.33
CA LYS A 81 8.81 1.88 -7.22
C LYS A 81 8.58 1.14 -8.53
N SER A 82 8.26 -0.16 -8.47
CA SER A 82 7.91 -0.96 -9.66
C SER A 82 6.76 -0.36 -10.47
N ILE A 83 5.71 0.14 -9.79
CA ILE A 83 4.55 0.76 -10.47
C ILE A 83 4.98 1.98 -11.30
N ILE A 84 5.81 2.86 -10.74
CA ILE A 84 6.28 4.06 -11.45
C ILE A 84 7.26 3.70 -12.57
N GLU A 85 8.16 2.75 -12.36
CA GLU A 85 9.07 2.29 -13.41
C GLU A 85 8.30 1.73 -14.63
N ILE A 86 7.24 0.96 -14.40
CA ILE A 86 6.36 0.45 -15.47
C ILE A 86 5.65 1.62 -16.17
N LYS A 87 5.09 2.57 -15.41
CA LYS A 87 4.39 3.73 -15.97
C LYS A 87 5.30 4.61 -16.82
N LEU A 88 6.53 4.87 -16.39
CA LEU A 88 7.50 5.68 -17.13
C LEU A 88 7.92 5.01 -18.44
N LYS A 89 8.06 3.68 -18.44
CA LYS A 89 8.34 2.90 -19.66
C LYS A 89 7.16 2.93 -20.64
N ASN A 90 5.93 2.86 -20.13
CA ASN A 90 4.72 2.84 -20.95
C ASN A 90 4.29 4.22 -21.46
N GLY A 91 4.71 5.32 -20.81
CA GLY A 91 4.42 6.70 -21.22
C GLY A 91 5.30 7.26 -22.35
N HIS A 92 6.20 6.43 -22.90
CA HIS A 92 7.03 6.75 -24.09
C HIS A 92 6.57 5.99 -25.35
N GLN A 93 5.30 5.54 -25.39
CA GLN A 93 4.63 5.02 -26.58
C GLN A 93 3.43 5.89 -26.95
#